data_AF-A0A9E2L3Y4-F1
#
_entry.id   AF-A0A9E2L3Y4-F1
#
_cell.length_a   1.000
_cell.length_b   1.000
_cell.length_c   1.000
_cell.angle_alpha   90.00
_cell.angle_beta   90.00
_cell.angle_gamma   90.00
#
_symmetry.space_group_name_H-M   'P 1'
#
loop_
_entity.id
_entity.type
_entity.pdbx_description
1 polymer ?
#
loop_
_entity_poly.entity_id
_entity_poly.type
_entity_poly.pdbx_seq_one_letter_code
_entity_poly.pdbx_strand_id
1 'polypeptide(L)'
;GMGLTLRDGNREYFYRQLDRLFPGMKERYIRTYGNSYQLPSPREKELTEQFTAFCREHSILQTPEEVFGYLNTFPEKKAQPELFDYAEN
;
A
#
# COMPACT_ATOMS: atom_id res chain seq x y z
N GLY A 1 0.35 -5.85 6.38
CA GLY A 1 -1.06 -5.52 6.60
C GLY A 1 -1.23 -4.03 6.54
N MET A 2 -1.97 -3.48 7.51
CA MET A 2 -2.43 -2.08 7.50
C MET A 2 -1.43 -1.14 8.19
N GLY A 3 -1.10 -0.03 7.53
CA GLY A 3 -0.16 0.96 8.03
C GLY A 3 0.30 1.88 6.91
N LEU A 4 1.47 2.47 7.09
CA LEU A 4 2.10 3.31 6.08
C LEU A 4 3.59 3.03 6.00
N THR A 5 4.18 3.31 4.86
CA THR A 5 5.63 3.35 4.69
C THR A 5 6.09 4.79 4.58
N LEU A 6 7.01 5.21 5.43
CA LEU A 6 7.63 6.54 5.38
C LEU A 6 9.06 6.43 4.89
N ARG A 7 9.23 6.74 3.59
CA ARG A 7 10.52 6.94 2.94
C ARG A 7 11.16 8.25 3.39
N ASP A 8 12.49 8.29 3.36
CA ASP A 8 13.25 9.53 3.51
C ASP A 8 12.80 10.53 2.44
N GLY A 9 12.62 11.79 2.84
CA GLY A 9 12.04 12.87 2.01
C GLY A 9 10.51 13.00 2.12
N ASN A 10 9.77 11.89 2.21
CA ASN A 10 8.31 11.96 2.43
C ASN A 10 7.98 12.22 3.91
N ARG A 11 8.81 11.70 4.82
CA ARG A 11 8.62 11.81 6.28
C ARG A 11 8.50 13.26 6.75
N GLU A 12 9.33 14.16 6.25
CA GLU A 12 9.38 15.57 6.63
C GLU A 12 8.09 16.29 6.21
N TYR A 13 7.59 16.01 5.01
CA TYR A 13 6.32 16.56 4.56
C TYR A 13 5.15 16.01 5.40
N PHE A 14 5.11 14.70 5.61
CA PHE A 14 4.08 14.04 6.41
C PHE A 14 4.02 14.62 7.84
N TYR A 15 5.16 14.77 8.51
CA TYR A 15 5.24 15.34 9.85
C TYR A 15 4.84 16.82 9.90
N ARG A 16 5.19 17.63 8.89
CA ARG A 16 4.70 19.02 8.79
C ARG A 16 3.18 19.08 8.65
N GLN A 17 2.57 18.17 7.90
CA GLN A 17 1.12 18.12 7.79
C GLN A 17 0.46 17.63 9.08
N LEU A 18 1.06 16.68 9.79
CA LEU A 18 0.58 16.27 11.11
C LEU A 18 0.59 17.44 12.10
N ASP A 19 1.68 18.21 12.17
CA ASP A 19 1.75 19.40 13.02
C ASP A 19 0.63 20.42 12.69
N ARG A 20 0.35 20.60 11.40
CA ARG A 20 -0.64 21.57 10.92
C ARG A 20 -2.08 21.13 11.15
N LEU A 21 -2.39 19.88 10.84
CA LEU A 21 -3.76 19.37 10.76
C LEU A 21 -4.19 18.62 12.03
N PHE A 22 -3.23 18.02 12.74
CA PHE A 22 -3.46 17.17 13.89
C PHE A 22 -2.41 17.42 14.99
N PRO A 23 -2.43 18.60 15.64
CA PRO A 23 -1.42 18.99 16.62
C PRO A 23 -1.15 17.89 17.67
N GLY A 24 0.13 17.56 17.87
CA GLY A 24 0.58 16.49 18.79
C GLY A 24 0.69 15.09 18.16
N MET A 25 0.18 14.88 16.95
CA MET A 25 0.29 13.57 16.29
C MET A 25 1.69 13.26 15.78
N LYS A 26 2.45 14.26 15.34
CA LYS A 26 3.84 14.05 14.92
C LYS A 26 4.67 13.46 16.05
N GLU A 27 4.58 14.03 17.26
CA GLU A 27 5.33 13.56 18.43
C GLU A 27 4.94 12.13 18.78
N ARG A 28 3.66 11.79 18.69
CA ARG A 28 3.18 10.41 18.88
C ARG A 28 3.81 9.47 17.86
N TYR A 29 3.81 9.83 16.59
CA TYR A 29 4.42 9.02 15.53
C TYR A 29 5.93 8.85 15.74
N ILE A 30 6.66 9.91 16.07
CA ILE A 30 8.10 9.86 16.34
C ILE A 30 8.39 8.95 17.55
N ARG A 31 7.63 9.07 18.64
CA ARG A 31 7.80 8.25 19.84
C ARG A 31 7.51 6.77 19.58
N THR A 32 6.47 6.47 18.80
CA THR A 32 6.07 5.08 18.54
C THR A 32 6.96 4.40 17.51
N TYR A 33 7.36 5.10 16.45
CA TYR A 33 7.99 4.47 15.29
C TYR A 33 9.42 4.93 15.02
N GLY A 34 9.89 6.02 15.64
CA GLY A 34 11.20 6.60 15.36
C GLY A 34 11.41 6.85 13.86
N ASN A 35 12.50 6.30 13.33
CA ASN A 35 12.86 6.35 11.91
C ASN A 35 12.49 5.07 11.14
N SER A 36 11.61 4.23 11.67
CA SER A 36 11.20 2.99 11.00
C SER A 36 10.61 3.26 9.63
N TYR A 37 10.98 2.45 8.65
CA TYR A 37 10.45 2.53 7.29
C TYR A 37 8.96 2.15 7.23
N GLN A 38 8.58 1.10 7.97
CA GLN A 38 7.21 0.60 8.06
C GLN A 38 6.61 1.02 9.39
N LEU A 39 5.43 1.62 9.35
CA LEU A 39 4.67 2.06 10.50
C LEU A 39 3.36 1.27 10.54
N PRO A 40 3.35 0.06 11.13
CA PRO A 40 2.15 -0.73 11.24
C PRO A 40 1.13 -0.02 12.13
N SER A 41 -0.14 -0.11 11.77
CA SER A 41 -1.22 0.38 12.62
C SER A 41 -1.18 -0.35 13.97
N PRO A 42 -1.41 0.33 15.11
CA PRO A 42 -1.54 -0.34 16.41
C PRO A 42 -2.65 -1.41 16.43
N ARG A 43 -3.61 -1.32 15.51
CA ARG A 43 -4.70 -2.29 15.31
C ARG A 43 -4.56 -3.07 13.99
N GLU A 44 -3.35 -3.24 13.48
CA GLU A 44 -3.10 -3.90 12.19
C GLU A 44 -3.80 -5.25 12.08
N LYS A 45 -3.70 -6.09 13.12
CA LYS A 45 -4.30 -7.44 13.13
C LYS A 45 -5.81 -7.37 12.91
N GLU A 46 -6.51 -6.61 13.75
CA GLU A 46 -7.97 -6.44 13.68
C GLU A 46 -8.41 -5.88 12.31
N LEU A 47 -7.73 -4.85 11.82
CA LEU A 47 -8.06 -4.24 10.53
C LEU A 47 -7.82 -5.19 9.36
N THR A 48 -6.75 -5.99 9.42
CA THR A 48 -6.44 -6.97 8.38
C THR A 48 -7.46 -8.11 8.40
N GLU A 49 -7.89 -8.56 9.57
CA GLU A 49 -8.94 -9.56 9.72
C GLU A 49 -10.28 -9.07 9.13
N GLN A 50 -10.67 -7.83 9.44
CA GLN A 50 -11.89 -7.21 8.88
C GLN A 50 -11.82 -7.08 7.37
N PHE A 51 -10.69 -6.60 6.83
CA PHE A 51 -10.46 -6.52 5.39
C PHE A 51 -10.60 -7.89 4.72
N THR A 52 -9.94 -8.90 5.30
CA THR A 52 -9.95 -10.27 4.76
C THR A 52 -11.35 -10.87 4.77
N ALA A 53 -12.10 -10.67 5.85
CA ALA A 53 -13.47 -11.14 5.99
C ALA A 53 -14.40 -10.49 4.95
N PHE A 54 -14.31 -9.16 4.80
CA PHE A 54 -15.09 -8.41 3.82
C PHE A 54 -14.82 -8.88 2.40
N CYS A 55 -13.54 -8.98 2.01
CA CYS A 55 -13.17 -9.45 0.67
C CYS A 55 -13.70 -10.86 0.40
N ARG A 56 -13.61 -11.78 1.39
CA ARG A 56 -14.13 -13.14 1.26
C ARG A 56 -15.66 -13.16 1.12
N GLU A 57 -16.38 -12.38 1.92
CA GLU A 57 -17.85 -12.28 1.88
C GLU A 57 -18.34 -11.79 0.51
N HIS A 58 -17.63 -10.85 -0.10
CA HIS A 58 -17.99 -10.25 -1.37
C HIS A 58 -17.28 -10.85 -2.59
N SER A 59 -16.56 -11.97 -2.43
CA SER A 59 -15.79 -12.62 -3.51
C SER A 59 -14.80 -11.69 -4.22
N ILE A 60 -14.16 -10.80 -3.46
CA ILE A 60 -13.11 -9.90 -3.94
C ILE A 60 -11.76 -10.59 -3.77
N LEU A 61 -11.04 -10.80 -4.87
CA LEU A 61 -9.66 -11.30 -4.85
C LEU A 61 -8.75 -10.27 -4.17
N GLN A 62 -7.91 -10.71 -3.25
CA GLN A 62 -7.18 -9.79 -2.37
C GLN A 62 -5.70 -10.12 -2.21
N THR A 63 -5.27 -11.35 -2.52
CA THR A 63 -3.83 -11.66 -2.54
C THR A 63 -3.26 -11.55 -3.95
N PRO A 64 -1.97 -11.22 -4.09
CA PRO A 64 -1.31 -11.23 -5.39
C PRO A 64 -1.44 -12.58 -6.09
N GLU A 65 -1.33 -13.70 -5.37
CA GLU A 65 -1.42 -15.05 -5.92
C GLU A 65 -2.80 -15.32 -6.53
N GLU A 66 -3.87 -14.91 -5.84
CA GLU A 66 -5.25 -15.01 -6.34
C GLU A 66 -5.44 -14.16 -7.59
N VAL A 67 -5.00 -12.89 -7.54
CA VAL A 67 -5.17 -11.94 -8.64
C VAL A 67 -4.37 -12.38 -9.86
N PHE A 68 -3.09 -12.72 -9.71
CA PHE A 68 -2.27 -13.19 -10.83
C PHE A 68 -2.70 -14.58 -11.32
N GLY A 69 -3.15 -15.45 -10.43
CA GLY A 69 -3.76 -16.73 -10.80
C GLY A 69 -4.96 -16.53 -11.72
N TYR A 70 -5.86 -15.63 -11.35
CA TYR A 70 -7.00 -15.25 -12.19
C TYR A 70 -6.57 -14.57 -13.50
N LEU A 71 -5.63 -13.61 -13.45
CA LEU A 71 -5.13 -12.92 -14.64
C LEU A 71 -4.50 -13.89 -15.66
N ASN A 72 -3.87 -14.96 -15.21
CA ASN A 72 -3.29 -15.97 -16.08
C ASN A 72 -4.31 -16.87 -16.79
N THR A 73 -5.60 -16.79 -16.42
CA THR A 73 -6.68 -17.52 -17.11
C THR A 73 -7.16 -16.81 -18.38
N PHE A 74 -6.85 -15.52 -18.56
CA PHE A 74 -7.27 -14.79 -19.75
C PHE A 74 -6.54 -15.29 -21.01
N PRO A 75 -7.25 -15.52 -22.12
CA PRO A 75 -6.65 -16.04 -23.35
C PRO A 75 -5.78 -15.01 -24.07
N GLU A 76 -6.04 -13.71 -23.88
CA GLU A 76 -5.28 -12.62 -24.49
C GLU A 76 -4.15 -12.14 -23.57
N LYS A 77 -2.92 -12.54 -23.91
CA LYS A 77 -1.72 -11.93 -23.35
C LYS A 77 -1.36 -10.73 -24.23
N LYS A 78 -1.86 -9.54 -23.91
CA LYS A 78 -1.38 -8.32 -24.57
C LYS A 78 0.10 -8.18 -24.28
N ALA A 79 0.93 -8.34 -25.31
CA ALA A 79 2.35 -8.05 -25.20
C ALA A 79 2.51 -6.57 -24.85
N GLN A 80 3.20 -6.28 -23.75
CA GLN A 80 3.66 -4.93 -23.49
C GLN A 80 4.62 -4.59 -24.63
N PRO A 81 4.40 -3.49 -25.38
CA PRO A 81 5.34 -3.07 -26.41
C PRO A 81 6.71 -2.84 -25.77
N GLU A 82 7.77 -3.28 -26.44
CA GLU A 82 9.12 -2.91 -26.08
C GLU A 82 9.29 -1.39 -26.22
N LEU A 83 10.20 -0.82 -25.44
CA LEU A 83 10.44 0.63 -25.39
C LEU A 83 10.69 1.26 -26.77
N PHE A 84 11.13 0.46 -27.75
CA PHE A 84 11.47 0.90 -29.10
C PHE A 84 10.52 0.38 -30.20
N ASP A 85 9.41 -0.28 -29.86
CA ASP A 85 8.46 -0.80 -30.85
C ASP A 85 7.80 0.30 -31.72
N TYR A 86 7.95 1.57 -31.34
CA TYR A 86 7.42 2.73 -32.06
C TYR A 86 8.51 3.64 -32.64
N ALA A 87 9.79 3.22 -32.61
CA ALA A 87 10.92 4.08 -32.98
C ALA A 87 11.25 4.11 -34.49
N GLU A 88 10.55 3.33 -35.33
CA GLU A 88 10.82 3.24 -36.78
C GLU A 88 9.63 3.60 -37.71
N ASN A 89 8.76 4.55 -37.31
CA ASN A 89 7.81 5.19 -38.24
C ASN A 89 8.05 6.70 -38.34
#